data_AF-A0A433TG29-F1
#
_entry.id   AF-A0A433TG29-F1
#
_cell.length_a   1.000
_cell.length_b   1.000
_cell.length_c   1.000
_cell.angle_alpha   90.00
_cell.angle_beta   90.00
_cell.angle_gamma   90.00
#
_symmetry.space_group_name_H-M   'P 1'
#
loop_
_entity.id
_entity.type
_entity.pdbx_description
1 polymer ?
#
loop_
_entity_poly.entity_id
_entity_poly.type
_entity_poly.pdbx_seq_one_letter_code
_entity_poly.pdbx_strand_id
1 'polypeptide(L)'
;MGVSCVYSYPVPEGRSGAQVVDLLQKQVEMLGGIKAGTFLVDCETYQSVMLNTPKTLHILHNSEHPASCFAILDSGATLVADTLFNGLMSNLKNYYQARKGAKIESKGQRFQLSDFILKVGSVSLAGSMKGILVEVEYCPSAIAADCWNLMKELLQSLIGGVAESPPRSLKPKMEEVYTPATTMLQYLNHFNNFRTAAAMSQPAR
;
A
#
# COMPACT_ATOMS: atom_id res chain seq x y z
N MET A 1 6.38 -15.85 -1.48
CA MET A 1 6.26 -14.41 -1.14
C MET A 1 6.93 -14.22 0.19
N GLY A 2 7.72 -13.16 0.31
CA GLY A 2 8.38 -12.77 1.55
C GLY A 2 7.50 -11.94 2.48
N VAL A 3 8.06 -11.57 3.62
CA VAL A 3 7.44 -10.61 4.55
C VAL A 3 7.65 -9.20 4.01
N SER A 4 6.58 -8.41 3.93
CA SER A 4 6.63 -7.03 3.39
C SER A 4 6.15 -6.00 4.42
N CYS A 5 6.80 -4.83 4.44
CA CYS A 5 6.43 -3.69 5.25
C CYS A 5 6.30 -2.43 4.37
N VAL A 6 5.18 -1.71 4.52
CA VAL A 6 4.86 -0.49 3.78
C VAL A 6 4.80 0.70 4.75
N TYR A 7 5.57 1.75 4.46
CA TYR A 7 5.64 2.97 5.25
C TYR A 7 5.36 4.21 4.41
N SER A 8 4.73 5.21 5.03
CA SER A 8 4.59 6.54 4.46
C SER A 8 5.84 7.35 4.73
N TYR A 9 6.40 7.95 3.69
CA TYR A 9 7.56 8.83 3.81
C TYR A 9 7.12 10.30 3.72
N PRO A 10 7.43 11.14 4.72
CA PRO A 10 7.04 12.54 4.72
C PRO A 10 7.77 13.30 3.61
N VAL A 11 7.08 14.24 2.97
CA VAL A 11 7.70 15.19 2.05
C VAL A 11 8.22 16.37 2.88
N PRO A 12 9.55 16.60 2.97
CA PRO A 12 10.10 17.70 3.74
C PRO A 12 9.66 19.06 3.17
N GLU A 13 9.55 20.07 4.04
CA GLU A 13 9.24 21.43 3.62
C GLU A 13 10.22 21.93 2.54
N GLY A 14 9.69 22.62 1.53
CA GLY A 14 10.49 23.16 0.42
C GLY A 14 10.90 22.14 -0.65
N ARG A 15 10.51 20.86 -0.55
CA ARG A 15 10.72 19.86 -1.62
C ARG A 15 9.42 19.42 -2.26
N SER A 16 9.48 19.08 -3.54
CA SER A 16 8.37 18.42 -4.23
C SER A 16 8.40 16.91 -3.96
N GLY A 17 7.23 16.26 -3.99
CA GLY A 17 7.16 14.81 -3.83
C GLY A 17 8.00 14.05 -4.87
N ALA A 18 8.05 14.54 -6.11
CA ALA A 18 8.89 13.97 -7.16
C ALA A 18 10.39 14.01 -6.81
N GLN A 19 10.87 15.15 -6.29
CA GLN A 19 12.27 15.29 -5.85
C GLN A 19 12.62 14.32 -4.71
N VAL A 20 11.68 14.08 -3.79
CA VAL A 20 11.89 13.16 -2.68
C VAL A 20 11.88 11.71 -3.17
N VAL A 21 11.00 11.35 -4.11
CA VAL A 21 11.00 10.03 -4.75
C VAL A 21 12.33 9.78 -5.45
N ASP A 22 12.84 10.75 -6.23
CA ASP A 22 14.12 10.63 -6.91
C ASP A 22 15.29 10.46 -5.93
N LEU A 23 15.26 11.16 -4.78
CA LEU A 23 16.25 11.01 -3.72
C LEU A 23 16.24 9.60 -3.15
N LEU A 24 15.06 9.08 -2.80
CA LEU A 24 14.91 7.74 -2.25
C LEU A 24 15.37 6.67 -3.25
N GLN A 25 15.03 6.83 -4.53
CA GLN A 25 15.49 5.93 -5.59
C GLN A 25 17.02 5.92 -5.70
N LYS A 26 17.66 7.10 -5.70
CA LYS A 26 19.13 7.20 -5.69
C LYS A 26 19.74 6.57 -4.43
N GLN A 27 19.09 6.71 -3.28
CA GLN A 27 19.56 6.09 -2.05
C GLN A 27 19.51 4.56 -2.13
N VAL A 28 18.44 4.00 -2.70
CA VAL A 28 18.36 2.55 -2.96
C VAL A 28 19.46 2.10 -3.93
N GLU A 29 19.73 2.86 -4.99
CA GLU A 29 20.82 2.57 -5.93
C GLU A 29 22.20 2.64 -5.25
N MET A 30 22.45 3.63 -4.37
CA MET A 30 23.71 3.75 -3.61
C MET A 30 23.93 2.58 -2.64
N LEU A 31 22.84 1.98 -2.12
CA LEU A 31 22.91 0.76 -1.32
C LEU A 31 23.17 -0.50 -2.17
N GLY A 32 23.27 -0.37 -3.49
CA GLY A 32 23.47 -1.49 -4.42
C GLY A 32 22.17 -2.06 -5.00
N GLY A 33 21.04 -1.38 -4.81
CA GLY A 33 19.76 -1.79 -5.37
C GLY A 33 19.71 -1.65 -6.89
N ILE A 34 19.32 -2.70 -7.58
CA ILE A 34 19.25 -2.76 -9.05
C ILE A 34 17.80 -2.57 -9.49
N LYS A 35 17.55 -1.69 -10.46
CA LYS A 35 16.21 -1.50 -11.03
C LYS A 35 15.69 -2.81 -11.61
N ALA A 36 14.50 -3.20 -11.17
CA ALA A 36 13.89 -4.49 -11.48
C ALA A 36 12.41 -4.35 -11.88
N GLY A 37 12.08 -3.24 -12.57
CA GLY A 37 10.75 -2.96 -13.12
C GLY A 37 9.97 -1.88 -12.38
N THR A 38 8.67 -1.83 -12.61
CA THR A 38 7.76 -0.90 -11.95
C THR A 38 6.63 -1.67 -11.27
N PHE A 39 5.92 -1.01 -10.36
CA PHE A 39 4.78 -1.59 -9.68
C PHE A 39 3.60 -0.61 -9.65
N LEU A 40 2.40 -1.15 -9.49
CA LEU A 40 1.15 -0.42 -9.28
C LEU A 40 0.31 -1.16 -8.23
N VAL A 41 -0.11 -0.42 -7.21
CA VAL A 41 -1.17 -0.84 -6.29
C VAL A 41 -2.30 0.17 -6.37
N ASP A 42 -3.47 -0.22 -6.85
CA ASP A 42 -4.65 0.63 -6.90
C ASP A 42 -5.73 0.15 -5.94
N CYS A 43 -6.58 1.09 -5.51
CA CYS A 43 -7.70 0.84 -4.64
C CYS A 43 -8.93 1.60 -5.11
N GLU A 44 -9.96 0.84 -5.49
CA GLU A 44 -11.32 1.34 -5.71
C GLU A 44 -12.15 1.14 -4.45
N THR A 45 -13.10 2.04 -4.20
CA THR A 45 -13.90 2.04 -2.97
C THR A 45 -15.38 2.11 -3.32
N TYR A 46 -16.13 1.16 -2.81
CA TYR A 46 -17.56 1.04 -2.97
C TYR A 46 -18.25 1.23 -1.63
N GLN A 47 -19.45 1.81 -1.66
CA GLN A 47 -20.28 2.01 -0.48
C GLN A 47 -21.62 1.31 -0.66
N SER A 48 -22.08 0.62 0.37
CA SER A 48 -23.39 0.01 0.36
C SER A 48 -24.48 1.08 0.41
N VAL A 49 -25.53 0.98 -0.41
CA VAL A 49 -26.61 1.98 -0.49
C VAL A 49 -27.94 1.53 0.11
N MET A 50 -28.11 0.25 0.40
CA MET A 50 -29.38 -0.31 0.92
C MET A 50 -29.39 -0.56 2.43
N LEU A 51 -28.27 -0.35 3.12
CA LEU A 51 -28.16 -0.62 4.56
C LEU A 51 -28.36 0.68 5.35
N ASN A 52 -29.05 0.59 6.49
CA ASN A 52 -29.21 1.70 7.44
C ASN A 52 -27.86 2.26 7.90
N THR A 53 -26.84 1.39 8.00
CA THR A 53 -25.45 1.79 8.23
C THR A 53 -24.62 1.43 7.00
N PRO A 54 -24.13 2.43 6.24
CA PRO A 54 -23.33 2.17 5.06
C PRO A 54 -22.05 1.41 5.41
N LYS A 55 -21.79 0.30 4.73
CA LYS A 55 -20.53 -0.44 4.78
C LYS A 55 -19.68 -0.11 3.58
N THR A 56 -18.39 0.05 3.79
CA THR A 56 -17.42 0.28 2.73
C THR A 56 -16.75 -1.03 2.34
N LEU A 57 -16.61 -1.23 1.04
CA LEU A 57 -15.85 -2.30 0.43
C LEU A 57 -14.72 -1.68 -0.39
N HIS A 58 -13.48 -2.03 -0.07
CA HIS A 58 -12.31 -1.65 -0.82
C HIS A 58 -11.88 -2.81 -1.70
N ILE A 59 -11.68 -2.55 -2.98
CA ILE A 59 -11.12 -3.52 -3.92
C ILE A 59 -9.72 -3.03 -4.29
N LEU A 60 -8.72 -3.84 -4.00
CA LEU A 60 -7.33 -3.55 -4.30
C LEU A 60 -6.78 -4.52 -5.34
N HIS A 61 -5.93 -3.99 -6.20
CA HIS A 61 -5.12 -4.77 -7.14
C HIS A 61 -3.65 -4.45 -6.93
N ASN A 62 -2.81 -5.45 -7.14
CA ASN A 62 -1.37 -5.29 -7.14
C ASN A 62 -0.84 -5.88 -8.45
N SER A 63 -0.05 -5.11 -9.20
CA SER A 63 0.56 -5.57 -10.45
C SER A 63 1.45 -6.80 -10.30
N GLU A 64 1.96 -7.07 -9.08
CA GLU A 64 2.73 -8.28 -8.77
C GLU A 64 1.86 -9.50 -8.45
N HIS A 65 0.56 -9.31 -8.25
CA HIS A 65 -0.45 -10.37 -8.14
C HIS A 65 -1.55 -10.15 -9.19
N PRO A 66 -1.24 -10.21 -10.49
CA PRO A 66 -2.16 -9.84 -11.55
C PRO A 66 -3.40 -10.74 -11.63
N ALA A 67 -3.32 -11.96 -11.09
CA ALA A 67 -4.44 -12.91 -11.04
C ALA A 67 -5.33 -12.74 -9.80
N SER A 68 -5.00 -11.82 -8.88
CA SER A 68 -5.69 -11.68 -7.60
C SER A 68 -6.35 -10.32 -7.44
N CYS A 69 -7.51 -10.34 -6.82
CA CYS A 69 -8.28 -9.20 -6.35
C CYS A 69 -8.40 -9.30 -4.83
N PHE A 70 -8.13 -8.20 -4.12
CA PHE A 70 -8.20 -8.14 -2.67
C PHE A 70 -9.38 -7.28 -2.24
N ALA A 71 -10.46 -7.93 -1.82
CA ALA A 71 -11.67 -7.29 -1.34
C ALA A 71 -11.63 -7.15 0.19
N ILE A 72 -11.56 -5.93 0.70
CA ILE A 72 -11.39 -5.63 2.13
C ILE A 72 -12.55 -4.77 2.63
N LEU A 73 -13.22 -5.22 3.68
CA LEU A 73 -14.27 -4.45 4.37
C LEU A 73 -13.66 -3.51 5.41
N ASP A 74 -14.42 -2.49 5.85
CA ASP A 74 -14.03 -1.60 6.95
C ASP A 74 -13.58 -2.33 8.23
N SER A 75 -14.15 -3.50 8.48
CA SER A 75 -13.78 -4.38 9.60
C SER A 75 -12.37 -4.98 9.51
N GLY A 76 -11.69 -4.85 8.36
CA GLY A 76 -10.42 -5.53 8.05
C GLY A 76 -10.60 -6.96 7.52
N ALA A 77 -11.83 -7.50 7.52
CA ALA A 77 -12.13 -8.76 6.87
C ALA A 77 -11.72 -8.70 5.39
N THR A 78 -10.86 -9.63 4.99
CA THR A 78 -10.21 -9.64 3.68
C THR A 78 -10.55 -10.91 2.95
N LEU A 79 -11.11 -10.77 1.75
CA LEU A 79 -11.35 -11.83 0.79
C LEU A 79 -10.35 -11.69 -0.35
N VAL A 80 -9.62 -12.77 -0.64
CA VAL A 80 -8.77 -12.87 -1.83
C VAL A 80 -9.54 -13.68 -2.88
N ALA A 81 -9.76 -13.09 -4.04
CA ALA A 81 -10.49 -13.70 -5.15
C ALA A 81 -9.69 -13.52 -6.46
N ASP A 82 -10.18 -14.11 -7.53
CA ASP A 82 -9.68 -13.82 -8.88
C ASP A 82 -10.22 -12.49 -9.42
N THR A 83 -9.79 -12.12 -10.63
CA THR A 83 -10.19 -10.86 -11.28
C THR A 83 -11.64 -10.84 -11.76
N LEU A 84 -12.35 -11.98 -11.80
CA LEU A 84 -13.79 -12.02 -12.13
C LEU A 84 -14.64 -11.36 -11.04
N PHE A 85 -14.10 -11.22 -9.83
CA PHE A 85 -14.74 -10.47 -8.75
C PHE A 85 -15.04 -9.01 -9.16
N ASN A 86 -14.23 -8.40 -10.04
CA ASN A 86 -14.53 -7.07 -10.57
C ASN A 86 -15.81 -7.06 -11.41
N GLY A 87 -16.05 -8.12 -12.18
CA GLY A 87 -17.30 -8.31 -12.93
C GLY A 87 -18.51 -8.44 -12.00
N LEU A 88 -18.35 -9.10 -10.85
CA LEU A 88 -19.40 -9.23 -9.84
C LEU A 88 -19.87 -7.85 -9.34
N MET A 89 -18.96 -6.88 -9.18
CA MET A 89 -19.34 -5.53 -8.74
C MET A 89 -20.29 -4.82 -9.70
N SER A 90 -20.19 -5.10 -11.00
CA SER A 90 -21.13 -4.56 -12.00
C SER A 90 -22.55 -5.12 -11.80
N ASN A 91 -22.66 -6.39 -11.40
CA ASN A 91 -23.94 -7.03 -11.08
C ASN A 91 -24.51 -6.54 -9.73
N LEU A 92 -23.64 -6.10 -8.82
CA LEU A 92 -24.02 -5.60 -7.49
C LEU A 92 -24.23 -4.08 -7.43
N LYS A 93 -24.25 -3.36 -8.56
CA LYS A 93 -24.36 -1.88 -8.63
C LYS A 93 -25.55 -1.28 -7.86
N ASN A 94 -26.63 -2.04 -7.69
CA ASN A 94 -27.81 -1.60 -6.92
C ASN A 94 -27.56 -1.65 -5.41
N TYR A 95 -26.63 -2.49 -4.95
CA TYR A 95 -26.29 -2.67 -3.54
C TYR A 95 -25.03 -1.90 -3.15
N TYR A 96 -24.05 -1.85 -4.06
CA TYR A 96 -22.76 -1.20 -3.88
C TYR A 96 -22.49 -0.21 -5.00
N GLN A 97 -22.21 1.03 -4.65
CA GLN A 97 -21.86 2.08 -5.62
C GLN A 97 -20.44 2.55 -5.43
N ALA A 98 -19.69 2.69 -6.53
CA ALA A 98 -18.35 3.23 -6.52
C ALA A 98 -18.37 4.69 -6.04
N ARG A 99 -17.54 5.02 -5.05
CA ARG A 99 -17.43 6.37 -4.53
C ARG A 99 -16.66 7.23 -5.54
N LYS A 100 -17.34 8.23 -6.11
CA LYS A 100 -16.73 9.17 -7.08
C LYS A 100 -15.49 9.83 -6.48
N GLY A 101 -14.39 9.83 -7.25
CA GLY A 101 -13.12 10.45 -6.85
C GLY A 101 -12.36 9.72 -5.73
N ALA A 102 -12.79 8.52 -5.31
CA ALA A 102 -12.12 7.76 -4.25
C ALA A 102 -11.00 6.83 -4.76
N LYS A 103 -10.82 6.71 -6.07
CA LYS A 103 -9.74 5.92 -6.66
C LYS A 103 -8.39 6.53 -6.27
N ILE A 104 -7.61 5.71 -5.59
CA ILE A 104 -6.27 6.04 -5.12
C ILE A 104 -5.32 4.95 -5.61
N GLU A 105 -4.10 5.32 -5.92
CA GLU A 105 -3.08 4.39 -6.39
C GLU A 105 -1.71 4.77 -5.86
N SER A 106 -0.84 3.78 -5.72
CA SER A 106 0.59 3.93 -5.51
C SER A 106 1.32 3.31 -6.70
N LYS A 107 2.15 4.11 -7.36
CA LYS A 107 2.92 3.68 -8.53
C LYS A 107 4.36 4.12 -8.39
N GLY A 108 5.30 3.27 -8.78
CA GLY A 108 6.70 3.68 -8.85
C GLY A 108 7.67 2.61 -9.27
N GLN A 109 8.93 2.83 -8.88
CA GLN A 109 10.06 2.01 -9.29
C GLN A 109 10.26 0.86 -8.31
N ARG A 110 10.53 -0.33 -8.86
CA ARG A 110 10.89 -1.55 -8.14
C ARG A 110 12.39 -1.79 -8.27
N PHE A 111 13.01 -2.22 -7.18
CA PHE A 111 14.42 -2.54 -7.08
C PHE A 111 14.61 -3.91 -6.42
N GLN A 112 15.67 -4.61 -6.82
CA GLN A 112 16.17 -5.81 -6.16
C GLN A 112 17.48 -5.46 -5.45
N LEU A 113 17.59 -5.80 -4.17
CA LEU A 113 18.82 -5.67 -3.38
C LEU A 113 19.07 -7.00 -2.67
N SER A 114 19.91 -7.85 -3.24
CA SER A 114 20.14 -9.23 -2.75
C SER A 114 18.81 -9.95 -2.53
N ASP A 115 18.48 -10.34 -1.30
CA ASP A 115 17.25 -11.04 -0.91
C ASP A 115 16.02 -10.10 -0.70
N PHE A 116 16.20 -8.80 -0.92
CA PHE A 116 15.17 -7.79 -0.71
C PHE A 116 14.59 -7.28 -2.01
N ILE A 117 13.30 -6.96 -1.95
CA ILE A 117 12.61 -6.14 -2.95
C ILE A 117 12.28 -4.81 -2.30
N LEU A 118 12.65 -3.72 -2.96
CA LEU A 118 12.35 -2.37 -2.52
C LEU A 118 11.50 -1.67 -3.56
N LYS A 119 10.48 -0.95 -3.10
CA LYS A 119 9.59 -0.21 -3.97
C LYS A 119 9.41 1.20 -3.42
N VAL A 120 9.62 2.19 -4.29
CA VAL A 120 9.41 3.61 -3.96
C VAL A 120 8.28 4.11 -4.85
N GLY A 121 7.14 4.40 -4.24
CA GLY A 121 5.90 4.75 -4.94
C GLY A 121 5.37 6.14 -4.61
N SER A 122 4.94 6.85 -5.64
CA SER A 122 4.13 8.05 -5.50
C SER A 122 2.66 7.65 -5.31
N VAL A 123 2.01 8.19 -4.29
CA VAL A 123 0.57 8.01 -4.07
C VAL A 123 -0.19 9.12 -4.76
N SER A 124 -1.18 8.77 -5.58
CA SER A 124 -2.07 9.73 -6.22
C SER A 124 -3.53 9.41 -5.90
N LEU A 125 -4.32 10.46 -5.62
CA LEU A 125 -5.78 10.38 -5.42
C LEU A 125 -6.42 11.23 -6.50
N ALA A 126 -7.24 10.62 -7.36
CA ALA A 126 -7.86 11.28 -8.51
C ALA A 126 -6.85 12.09 -9.36
N GLY A 127 -5.66 11.52 -9.60
CA GLY A 127 -4.59 12.13 -10.41
C GLY A 127 -3.73 13.18 -9.68
N SER A 128 -4.05 13.54 -8.44
CA SER A 128 -3.23 14.47 -7.64
C SER A 128 -2.34 13.70 -6.67
N MET A 129 -1.03 14.00 -6.67
CA MET A 129 -0.08 13.39 -5.71
C MET A 129 -0.45 13.76 -4.27
N LYS A 130 -0.49 12.77 -3.38
CA LYS A 130 -0.83 12.91 -1.95
C LYS A 130 0.29 12.51 -1.00
N GLY A 131 1.24 11.72 -1.46
CA GLY A 131 2.34 11.27 -0.61
C GLY A 131 3.24 10.27 -1.29
N ILE A 132 4.11 9.66 -0.48
CA ILE A 132 5.11 8.68 -0.92
C ILE A 132 4.97 7.46 -0.03
N LEU A 133 4.99 6.27 -0.63
CA LEU A 133 5.08 5.00 0.07
C LEU A 133 6.39 4.32 -0.27
N VAL A 134 7.02 3.74 0.74
CA VAL A 134 8.18 2.87 0.61
C VAL A 134 7.79 1.49 1.11
N GLU A 135 7.94 0.48 0.26
CA GLU A 135 7.73 -0.92 0.61
C GLU A 135 9.07 -1.66 0.57
N VAL A 136 9.33 -2.45 1.60
CA VAL A 136 10.47 -3.38 1.67
C VAL A 136 9.94 -4.78 1.95
N GLU A 137 10.29 -5.72 1.07
CA GLU A 137 9.98 -7.14 1.21
C GLU A 137 11.28 -7.93 1.38
N TYR A 138 11.31 -8.82 2.37
CA TYR A 138 12.37 -9.81 2.54
C TYR A 138 11.89 -11.17 2.02
N CYS A 139 12.41 -11.61 0.87
CA CYS A 139 11.92 -12.77 0.13
C CYS A 139 12.10 -14.13 0.84
N PRO A 140 13.20 -14.39 1.58
CA PRO A 140 13.48 -15.72 2.12
C PRO A 140 12.60 -16.19 3.29
N SER A 141 11.99 -15.27 4.04
CA SER A 141 11.14 -15.64 5.18
C SER A 141 9.67 -15.37 4.91
N ALA A 142 8.82 -16.28 5.37
CA ALA A 142 7.37 -16.10 5.43
C ALA A 142 6.86 -15.77 6.85
N ILE A 143 7.74 -15.74 7.86
CA ILE A 143 7.39 -15.40 9.24
C ILE A 143 8.08 -14.08 9.60
N ALA A 144 7.28 -13.08 9.98
CA ALA A 144 7.79 -11.73 10.21
C ALA A 144 8.67 -11.63 11.45
N ALA A 145 8.37 -12.39 12.51
CA ALA A 145 9.17 -12.45 13.73
C ALA A 145 10.63 -12.85 13.44
N ASP A 146 10.83 -13.79 12.52
CA ASP A 146 12.15 -14.35 12.20
C ASP A 146 13.06 -13.37 11.45
N CYS A 147 12.47 -12.47 10.64
CA CYS A 147 13.23 -11.55 9.79
C CYS A 147 13.11 -10.07 10.17
N TRP A 148 12.31 -9.73 11.19
CA TRP A 148 11.97 -8.35 11.52
C TRP A 148 13.20 -7.48 11.82
N ASN A 149 14.15 -7.97 12.62
CA ASN A 149 15.33 -7.17 12.98
C ASN A 149 16.17 -6.81 11.75
N LEU A 150 16.36 -7.76 10.84
CA LEU A 150 17.08 -7.55 9.58
C LEU A 150 16.33 -6.55 8.68
N MET A 151 15.01 -6.71 8.54
CA MET A 151 14.19 -5.77 7.78
C MET A 151 14.24 -4.36 8.38
N LYS A 152 14.20 -4.25 9.71
CA LYS A 152 14.23 -2.99 10.45
C LYS A 152 15.53 -2.24 10.20
N GLU A 153 16.69 -2.91 10.22
CA GLU A 153 17.99 -2.28 9.93
C GLU A 153 18.01 -1.65 8.53
N LEU A 154 17.59 -2.42 7.50
CA LEU A 154 17.51 -1.91 6.13
C LEU A 154 16.52 -0.76 6.02
N LEU A 155 15.33 -0.89 6.60
CA LEU A 155 14.32 0.16 6.60
C LEU A 155 14.82 1.44 7.29
N GLN A 156 15.49 1.33 8.44
CA GLN A 156 16.04 2.49 9.15
C GLN A 156 17.14 3.19 8.34
N SER A 157 17.95 2.44 7.59
CA SER A 157 18.94 3.02 6.68
C SER A 157 18.32 3.84 5.53
N LEU A 158 17.07 3.54 5.15
CA LEU A 158 16.37 4.16 4.02
C LEU A 158 15.47 5.32 4.45
N ILE A 159 14.64 5.07 5.46
CA ILE A 159 13.56 5.96 5.87
C ILE A 159 13.68 6.44 7.33
N GLY A 160 14.80 6.14 8.00
CA GLY A 160 15.10 6.61 9.34
C GLY A 160 14.13 6.06 10.40
N GLY A 161 13.82 6.90 11.40
CA GLY A 161 12.99 6.53 12.56
C GLY A 161 11.54 6.14 12.24
N VAL A 162 11.06 6.38 11.01
CA VAL A 162 9.70 5.98 10.58
C VAL A 162 9.49 4.47 10.70
N ALA A 163 10.55 3.67 10.56
CA ALA A 163 10.51 2.22 10.62
C ALA A 163 10.86 1.64 12.00
N GLU A 164 10.72 2.40 13.08
CA GLU A 164 11.09 1.93 14.43
C GLU A 164 10.27 0.71 14.88
N SER A 165 9.00 0.65 14.47
CA SER A 165 8.05 -0.41 14.85
C SER A 165 7.37 -1.05 13.62
N PRO A 166 6.94 -2.33 13.72
CA PRO A 166 6.23 -3.00 12.65
C PRO A 166 4.92 -2.28 12.30
N PRO A 167 4.46 -2.37 11.03
CA PRO A 167 3.15 -1.85 10.63
C PRO A 167 2.02 -2.41 11.51
N ARG A 168 0.98 -1.60 11.75
CA ARG A 168 -0.12 -1.97 12.67
C ARG A 168 -0.84 -3.26 12.28
N SER A 169 -0.97 -3.54 10.98
CA SER A 169 -1.59 -4.76 10.47
C SER A 169 -0.68 -5.99 10.54
N LEU A 170 0.63 -5.79 10.67
CA LEU A 170 1.62 -6.87 10.80
C LEU A 170 1.91 -7.22 12.26
N LYS A 171 1.94 -6.22 13.15
CA LYS A 171 2.27 -6.41 14.58
C LYS A 171 1.51 -7.53 15.30
N PRO A 172 0.19 -7.73 15.12
CA PRO A 172 -0.52 -8.84 15.78
C PRO A 172 -0.27 -10.21 15.12
N LYS A 173 0.35 -10.24 13.92
CA LYS A 173 0.53 -11.42 13.07
C LYS A 173 1.99 -11.78 12.86
N MET A 174 2.87 -11.37 13.78
CA MET A 174 4.32 -11.52 13.59
C MET A 174 4.75 -12.99 13.49
N GLU A 175 4.06 -13.89 14.19
CA GLU A 175 4.32 -15.33 14.21
C GLU A 175 3.46 -16.11 13.20
N GLU A 176 2.57 -15.44 12.47
CA GLU A 176 1.73 -16.07 11.45
C GLU A 176 2.45 -16.15 10.11
N VAL A 177 2.03 -17.10 9.25
CA VAL A 177 2.47 -17.15 7.86
C VAL A 177 2.01 -15.91 7.13
N TYR A 178 2.96 -15.15 6.60
CA TYR A 178 2.73 -13.93 5.86
C TYR A 178 1.98 -14.22 4.55
N THR A 179 1.01 -13.35 4.23
CA THR A 179 0.22 -13.46 3.00
C THR A 179 0.16 -12.11 2.28
N PRO A 180 -0.07 -12.10 0.94
CA PRO A 180 -0.21 -10.85 0.19
C PRO A 180 -1.32 -9.93 0.73
N ALA A 181 -2.36 -10.52 1.33
CA ALA A 181 -3.46 -9.80 1.97
C ALA A 181 -2.96 -8.87 3.09
N THR A 182 -1.92 -9.27 3.83
CA THR A 182 -1.31 -8.43 4.87
C THR A 182 -0.67 -7.18 4.27
N THR A 183 0.02 -7.30 3.12
CA THR A 183 0.56 -6.13 2.39
C THR A 183 -0.57 -5.22 1.91
N MET A 184 -1.66 -5.78 1.38
CA MET A 184 -2.80 -4.99 0.90
C MET A 184 -3.52 -4.25 2.03
N LEU A 185 -3.62 -4.85 3.22
CA LEU A 185 -4.11 -4.16 4.42
C LEU A 185 -3.20 -2.98 4.82
N GLN A 186 -1.87 -3.12 4.68
CA GLN A 186 -0.94 -2.02 4.93
C GLN A 186 -1.16 -0.87 3.94
N TYR A 187 -1.26 -1.15 2.64
CA TYR A 187 -1.60 -0.14 1.63
C TYR A 187 -2.93 0.53 1.90
N LEU A 188 -3.98 -0.23 2.23
CA LEU A 188 -5.30 0.31 2.54
C LEU A 188 -5.27 1.27 3.72
N ASN A 189 -4.54 0.92 4.79
CA ASN A 189 -4.37 1.79 5.95
C ASN A 189 -3.76 3.14 5.55
N HIS A 190 -2.70 3.13 4.73
CA HIS A 190 -2.09 4.37 4.25
C HIS A 190 -3.02 5.14 3.31
N PHE A 191 -3.69 4.47 2.39
CA PHE A 191 -4.66 5.08 1.49
C PHE A 191 -5.80 5.77 2.25
N ASN A 192 -6.30 5.16 3.31
CA ASN A 192 -7.32 5.77 4.17
C ASN A 192 -6.77 7.00 4.89
N ASN A 193 -5.53 6.97 5.38
CA ASN A 193 -4.87 8.15 5.96
C ASN A 193 -4.76 9.30 4.94
N PHE A 194 -4.35 9.02 3.70
CA PHE A 194 -4.26 10.04 2.64
C PHE A 194 -5.62 10.60 2.23
N ARG A 195 -6.67 9.76 2.18
CA ARG A 195 -8.05 10.21 1.92
C ARG A 195 -8.56 11.14 3.02
N THR A 196 -8.32 10.79 4.29
CA THR A 196 -8.70 11.60 5.44
C THR A 196 -7.97 12.95 5.43
N ALA A 197 -6.65 12.94 5.20
CA ALA A 197 -5.86 14.17 5.09
C ALA A 197 -6.35 15.06 3.93
N ALA A 198 -6.66 14.47 2.78
CA ALA A 198 -7.19 15.21 1.64
C ALA A 198 -8.58 15.83 1.93
N ALA A 199 -9.44 15.15 2.68
CA ALA A 199 -10.75 15.68 3.08
C ALA A 199 -10.62 16.86 4.06
N MET A 200 -9.64 16.83 4.97
CA MET A 200 -9.38 17.93 5.92
C MET A 200 -8.78 19.17 5.24
N SER A 201 -8.07 19.00 4.11
CA SER A 201 -7.43 20.10 3.38
C SER A 201 -8.36 20.89 2.44
N GLN A 202 -9.61 20.46 2.25
CA GLN A 202 -10.57 21.20 1.41
C GLN A 202 -11.23 22.31 2.25
N PRO A 203 -11.21 23.58 1.80
CA PRO A 203 -11.92 24.64 2.51
C PRO A 203 -13.42 24.32 2.56
N ALA A 204 -14.03 24.50 3.74
CA ALA A 204 -15.47 24.40 3.90
C ALA A 204 -16.14 25.36 2.90
N ARG A 205 -16.99 24.80 2.03
CA ARG A 205 -17.80 25.58 1.10
C ARG A 205 -18.86 26.38 1.84
#